data_AF-A0A1B8EX22-F1
#
_entry.id   AF-A0A1B8EX22-F1
#
_cell.length_a   1.000
_cell.length_b   1.000
_cell.length_c   1.000
_cell.angle_alpha   90.00
_cell.angle_beta   90.00
_cell.angle_gamma   90.00
#
_symmetry.space_group_name_H-M   'P 1'
#
loop_
_entity.id
_entity.type
_entity.pdbx_description
1 polymer ?
#
loop_
_entity_poly.entity_id
_entity_poly.type
_entity_poly.pdbx_seq_one_letter_code
_entity_poly.pdbx_strand_id
1 'polypeptide(L)' 'MTVPSFVSPEARDLINSLLVVNPEKRMPLEDVQKHPWIMKHCKKGEFANVKESKLTKRKSVLDSAK' A
#
# COMPACT_ATOMS: atom_id res chain seq x y z
N MET A 1 6.51 17.61 13.35
CA MET A 1 5.18 17.24 12.82
C MET A 1 4.34 16.76 13.98
N THR A 2 3.09 17.20 14.11
CA THR A 2 2.25 16.83 15.27
C THR A 2 1.19 15.82 14.82
N VAL A 3 1.31 14.58 15.30
CA VAL A 3 0.30 13.53 15.07
C VAL A 3 -0.69 13.54 16.24
N PRO A 4 -2.02 13.56 16.01
CA PRO A 4 -3.00 13.60 17.08
C PRO A 4 -2.95 12.41 18.04
N SER A 5 -3.49 12.61 19.26
CA SER A 5 -3.52 11.59 20.32
C SER A 5 -4.49 10.43 20.06
N PHE A 6 -5.50 10.62 19.20
CA PHE A 6 -6.44 9.57 18.80
C PHE A 6 -5.83 8.55 17.81
N VAL A 7 -4.65 8.86 17.26
CA VAL A 7 -3.94 7.96 16.35
C VAL A 7 -3.18 6.92 17.17
N SER A 8 -3.27 5.64 16.78
CA SER A 8 -2.56 4.57 17.46
C SER A 8 -1.03 4.82 17.43
N PRO A 9 -0.29 4.39 18.47
CA PRO A 9 1.17 4.53 18.50
C PRO A 9 1.84 3.93 17.24
N GLU A 10 1.38 2.76 16.81
CA GLU A 10 1.88 2.08 15.60
C GLU A 10 1.63 2.89 14.32
N ALA A 11 0.48 3.57 14.19
CA ALA A 11 0.21 4.45 13.05
C ALA A 11 1.09 5.69 13.07
N ARG A 12 1.30 6.27 14.25
CA ARG A 12 2.14 7.46 14.43
C ARG A 12 3.58 7.20 13.97
N ASP A 13 4.14 6.06 14.36
CA ASP A 13 5.49 5.64 13.94
C ASP A 13 5.61 5.50 12.42
N LEU A 14 4.61 4.89 11.79
CA LEU A 14 4.57 4.77 10.33
C LEU A 14 4.51 6.15 9.66
N ILE A 15 3.65 7.05 10.12
CA ILE A 15 3.50 8.40 9.55
C ILE A 15 4.81 9.18 9.67
N ASN A 16 5.45 9.13 10.84
CA ASN A 16 6.74 9.80 11.07
C ASN A 16 7.84 9.25 10.16
N SER A 17 7.84 7.94 9.90
CA SER A 17 8.83 7.28 9.03
C SER A 17 8.63 7.62 7.54
N LEU A 18 7.41 7.98 7.14
CA LEU A 18 7.07 8.35 5.76
C LEU A 18 7.24 9.85 5.46
N LEU A 19 7.03 10.70 6.47
CA LEU A 19 7.03 12.16 6.37
C LEU A 19 8.31 12.77 6.99
N VAL A 20 9.46 12.18 6.64
CA VAL A 20 10.78 12.68 7.01
C VAL A 20 11.22 13.77 6.03
N VAL A 21 11.79 14.86 6.56
CA VAL A 21 12.29 16.00 5.76
C VAL A 21 13.41 15.54 4.80
N ASN A 22 14.30 14.70 5.31
CA ASN A 22 15.42 14.17 4.53
C ASN A 22 15.00 12.88 3.83
N PRO A 23 15.05 12.82 2.49
CA PRO A 23 14.61 11.65 1.74
C PRO A 23 15.49 10.42 1.99
N GLU A 24 16.77 10.59 2.28
CA GLU A 24 17.69 9.48 2.58
C GLU A 24 17.38 8.76 3.90
N LYS A 25 16.71 9.43 4.83
CA LYS A 25 16.26 8.85 6.10
C LYS A 25 14.84 8.29 6.02
N ARG A 26 14.20 8.38 4.85
CA ARG A 26 12.85 7.89 4.62
C ARG A 26 12.86 6.37 4.59
N MET A 27 11.86 5.76 5.22
CA MET A 27 11.69 4.31 5.16
C MET A 27 11.44 3.85 3.70
N PRO A 28 12.18 2.85 3.21
CA PRO A 28 11.97 2.29 1.88
C PRO A 28 10.66 1.52 1.81
N LEU A 29 10.10 1.39 0.61
CA LEU A 29 8.74 0.88 0.41
C LEU A 29 8.59 -0.59 0.84
N GLU A 30 9.66 -1.37 0.70
CA GLU A 30 9.75 -2.77 1.09
C GLU A 30 9.57 -2.94 2.61
N ASP A 31 10.06 -1.98 3.39
CA ASP A 31 9.95 -2.01 4.86
C ASP A 31 8.61 -1.44 5.32
N VAL A 32 8.05 -0.48 4.58
CA VAL A 32 6.68 0.01 4.78
C VAL A 32 5.67 -1.14 4.70
N GLN A 33 5.81 -2.04 3.72
CA GLN A 33 4.91 -3.20 3.57
C GLN A 33 4.98 -4.17 4.75
N LYS A 34 6.13 -4.24 5.43
CA LYS A 34 6.37 -5.12 6.59
C LYS A 34 6.02 -4.44 7.91
N HIS A 35 5.62 -3.17 7.89
CA HIS A 35 5.35 -2.42 9.12
C HIS A 35 4.15 -3.03 9.88
N PRO A 36 4.22 -3.18 11.21
CA PRO A 36 3.16 -3.82 12.01
C PRO A 36 1.77 -3.21 11.77
N TRP A 37 1.70 -1.88 11.66
CA TRP A 37 0.45 -1.18 11.35
C TRP A 37 -0.15 -1.60 10.00
N ILE A 38 0.69 -1.74 8.96
CA ILE A 38 0.26 -2.18 7.64
C ILE A 38 -0.18 -3.64 7.69
N MET A 39 0.59 -4.53 8.31
CA MET A 39 0.21 -5.95 8.42
C MET A 39 -1.10 -6.16 9.17
N LYS A 40 -1.39 -5.32 10.16
CA LYS A 40 -2.60 -5.38 10.99
C LYS A 40 -3.85 -4.85 10.29
N HIS A 41 -3.70 -3.82 9.45
CA HIS A 41 -4.84 -3.12 8.84
C HIS A 41 -5.01 -3.37 7.34
N CYS A 42 -3.94 -3.65 6.62
CA CYS A 42 -4.02 -4.07 5.22
C CYS A 42 -4.21 -5.60 5.17
N LYS A 43 -5.47 -6.05 5.16
CA LYS A 43 -5.78 -7.41 4.74
C LYS A 43 -5.33 -7.57 3.28
N LYS A 44 -4.48 -8.57 3.04
CA LYS A 44 -4.05 -9.01 1.71
C LYS A 44 -5.28 -9.43 0.90
N GLY A 45 -5.95 -8.47 0.26
CA GLY A 45 -7.21 -8.71 -0.45
C GLY A 45 -8.02 -7.46 -0.80
N GLU A 46 -7.92 -6.37 -0.03
CA GLU A 46 -8.81 -5.21 -0.26
C GLU A 46 -8.32 -4.26 -1.38
N PHE A 47 -7.00 -4.12 -1.56
CA PHE A 47 -6.41 -3.27 -2.60
C PHE A 47 -5.98 -4.02 -3.88
N ALA A 48 -5.92 -5.37 -3.83
CA ALA A 48 -5.52 -6.19 -4.97
C ALA A 48 -6.66 -6.38 -5.99
N ASN A 49 -7.92 -6.23 -5.59
CA ASN A 49 -9.08 -6.44 -6.46
C ASN A 49 -9.23 -5.38 -7.57
N VAL A 50 -8.54 -4.24 -7.46
CA VAL A 50 -8.61 -3.17 -8.49
C VAL A 50 -7.79 -3.54 -9.74
N LYS A 51 -6.80 -4.43 -9.64
CA LYS A 51 -5.91 -4.75 -10.79
C LYS A 51 -6.38 -5.93 -11.64
N GLU A 52 -7.28 -6.78 -11.16
CA GLU A 52 -7.69 -7.99 -11.89
C GLU A 52 -8.88 -7.76 -12.85
N SER A 53 -9.71 -6.76 -12.59
CA SER A 53 -10.90 -6.45 -13.40
C SER A 53 -10.59 -5.76 -14.75
N LYS A 54 -9.35 -5.35 -15.02
CA LYS A 54 -8.96 -4.68 -16.28
C LYS A 54 -8.21 -5.58 -17.27
N LEU A 55 -7.72 -6.76 -16.86
CA LEU A 55 -6.94 -7.65 -17.72
C LEU A 55 -7.77 -8.75 -18.40
N THR A 56 -8.90 -9.16 -17.82
CA THR A 56 -9.73 -10.25 -18.36
C THR A 56 -10.57 -9.84 -19.59
N LYS A 57 -10.82 -8.53 -19.81
CA LYS A 57 -11.63 -8.06 -20.95
C LYS A 57 -10.87 -7.97 -22.28
N ARG A 58 -9.54 -8.11 -22.30
CA ARG A 58 -8.74 -8.02 -23.54
C ARG A 58 -8.48 -9.35 -24.24
N LYS A 59 -8.72 -10.49 -23.59
CA LYS A 59 -8.42 -11.82 -24.17
C LYS A 59 -9.53 -12.38 -25.05
N SER A 60 -10.77 -11.89 -24.96
CA SER A 60 -11.92 -12.46 -25.71
C SER A 60 -12.05 -11.97 -27.16
N VAL A 61 -11.24 -11.01 -27.62
CA VAL A 61 -11.35 -10.46 -28.99
C VAL A 61 -10.27 -11.03 -29.93
N LEU A 62 -9.16 -11.58 -29.39
CA LEU A 62 -8.03 -12.02 -30.22
C LEU A 62 -8.12 -13.49 -30.66
N ASP A 63 -9.00 -14.30 -30.05
CA ASP A 63 -9.12 -15.74 -30.36
C ASP A 63 -10.19 -16.06 -31.43
N SER A 64 -10.92 -15.06 -31.96
CA SER A 64 -11.93 -15.26 -33.02
C SER A 64 -11.48 -14.77 -34.40
N ALA A 65 -10.19 -14.53 -34.61
CA ALA A 65 -9.63 -14.14 -35.91
C ALA A 65 -8.76 -15.23 -36.55
N LYS A 66 -9.03 -16.51 -36.23
CA LYS A 66 -8.46 -17.64 -36.97
C LYS A 66 -9.52 -18.63 -37.40
#